data_AF-A0A2M7H6Y3-F1
#
_entry.id   AF-A0A2M7H6Y3-F1
#
_cell.length_a   1.000
_cell.length_b   1.000
_cell.length_c   1.000
_cell.angle_alpha   90.00
_cell.angle_beta   90.00
_cell.angle_gamma   90.00
#
_symmetry.space_group_name_H-M   'P 1'
#
loop_
_entity.id
_entity.type
_entity.pdbx_description
1 polymer ?
#
loop_
_entity_poly.entity_id
_entity_poly.type
_entity_poly.pdbx_seq_one_letter_code
_entity_poly.pdbx_strand_id
1 'polypeptide(L)'
;MDKNKIIAILNQDLEGEHGAIIQYLTHAYAMGEGEMACEIEAIAREEMRHLDWLAETIVELGGIPSLERGKMRMYGESVADWMRNNVLLEEDAMNPYKEHIKAIGDPKIKRLLKRILSDEESHHGDFMHFVEKAEREGAKDIRGARQDKITRVLNWGIEHEYTVILQYLLHSYTTANEDVKKEMQDQAINEMQHLGWLSEKMVDKKGTPRIEHTKVDQSIKTGDMLQADIKIEQEVAAEYNRAAKKVTDPDLKRLLTRIRDHEVYHADVFGDLLKKEEG
;
A
#
# COMPACT_ATOMS: atom_id res chain seq x y z
N MET A 1 28.43 9.27 9.41
CA MET A 1 27.39 8.54 10.18
C MET A 1 27.68 7.07 10.06
N ASP A 2 27.50 6.28 11.12
CA ASP A 2 27.66 4.82 11.05
C ASP A 2 26.49 4.18 10.28
N LYS A 3 26.72 2.97 9.74
CA LYS A 3 25.76 2.27 8.87
C LYS A 3 24.42 2.00 9.55
N ASN A 4 24.44 1.60 10.82
CA ASN A 4 23.21 1.27 11.55
C ASN A 4 22.33 2.51 11.76
N LYS A 5 22.93 3.68 11.99
CA LYS A 5 22.19 4.95 12.03
C LYS A 5 21.60 5.34 10.67
N ILE A 6 22.31 5.06 9.57
CA ILE A 6 21.75 5.27 8.22
C ILE A 6 20.53 4.38 8.02
N ILE A 7 20.62 3.07 8.34
CA ILE A 7 19.50 2.13 8.24
C ILE A 7 18.31 2.59 9.09
N ALA A 8 18.54 3.08 10.31
CA ALA A 8 17.48 3.57 11.18
C ALA A 8 16.78 4.81 10.60
N ILE A 9 17.54 5.75 10.03
CA ILE A 9 17.00 6.93 9.37
C ILE A 9 16.19 6.55 8.13
N LEU A 10 16.70 5.65 7.29
CA LEU A 10 15.98 5.22 6.09
C LEU A 10 14.69 4.47 6.42
N ASN A 11 14.67 3.71 7.52
CA ASN A 11 13.43 3.09 8.00
C ASN A 11 12.43 4.12 8.50
N GLN A 12 12.88 5.19 9.15
CA GLN A 12 12.01 6.29 9.54
C GLN A 12 11.39 6.98 8.32
N ASP A 13 12.18 7.20 7.27
CA ASP A 13 11.70 7.76 6.00
C ASP A 13 10.69 6.79 5.35
N LEU A 14 11.01 5.48 5.29
CA LEU A 14 10.14 4.43 4.74
C LEU A 14 8.79 4.34 5.47
N GLU A 15 8.79 4.43 6.80
CA GLU A 15 7.56 4.46 7.60
C GLU A 15 6.73 5.71 7.24
N GLY A 16 7.38 6.86 7.02
CA GLY A 16 6.75 8.07 6.51
C GLY A 16 6.01 7.83 5.19
N GLU A 17 6.71 7.28 4.19
CA GLU A 17 6.13 6.92 2.89
C GLU A 17 4.95 5.97 3.03
N HIS A 18 5.09 4.96 3.89
CA HIS A 18 4.03 4.00 4.15
C HIS A 18 2.79 4.67 4.75
N GLY A 19 2.96 5.63 5.66
CA GLY A 19 1.86 6.44 6.19
C GLY A 19 1.18 7.30 5.13
N ALA A 20 1.97 7.91 4.23
CA ALA A 20 1.47 8.74 3.14
C ALA A 20 0.61 7.94 2.15
N ILE A 21 1.08 6.76 1.72
CA ILE A 21 0.32 5.84 0.85
C ILE A 21 -1.07 5.57 1.42
N ILE A 22 -1.16 5.16 2.69
CA ILE A 22 -2.44 4.78 3.30
C ILE A 22 -3.34 6.00 3.48
N GLN A 23 -2.79 7.15 3.88
CA GLN A 23 -3.56 8.38 4.00
C GLN A 23 -4.14 8.82 2.65
N TYR A 24 -3.31 8.83 1.59
CA TYR A 24 -3.71 9.30 0.26
C TYR A 24 -4.75 8.39 -0.36
N LEU A 25 -4.55 7.07 -0.32
CA LEU A 25 -5.56 6.10 -0.78
C LEU A 25 -6.86 6.23 0.00
N THR A 26 -6.79 6.36 1.33
CA THR A 26 -8.02 6.50 2.14
C THR A 26 -8.77 7.77 1.80
N HIS A 27 -8.06 8.89 1.60
CA HIS A 27 -8.66 10.14 1.19
C HIS A 27 -9.27 10.02 -0.21
N ALA A 28 -8.55 9.48 -1.20
CA ALA A 28 -9.04 9.30 -2.56
C ALA A 28 -10.30 8.42 -2.63
N TYR A 29 -10.29 7.24 -2.00
CA TYR A 29 -11.45 6.35 -1.99
C TYR A 29 -12.66 6.98 -1.31
N ALA A 30 -12.45 7.82 -0.29
CA ALA A 30 -13.54 8.50 0.41
C ALA A 30 -14.31 9.51 -0.46
N MET A 31 -13.69 10.01 -1.54
CA MET A 31 -14.27 10.98 -2.50
C MET A 31 -15.05 10.28 -3.61
N GLY A 32 -14.75 9.00 -3.86
CA GLY A 32 -15.25 8.23 -5.00
C GLY A 32 -14.54 8.57 -6.30
N GLU A 33 -14.94 7.88 -7.37
CA GLU A 33 -14.37 8.09 -8.70
C GLU A 33 -14.50 9.54 -9.16
N GLY A 34 -13.37 10.11 -9.59
CA GLY A 34 -13.30 11.48 -10.10
C GLY A 34 -11.86 11.87 -10.39
N GLU A 35 -11.67 12.94 -11.16
CA GLU A 35 -10.35 13.41 -11.58
C GLU A 35 -9.41 13.60 -10.38
N MET A 36 -9.86 14.29 -9.33
CA MET A 36 -9.05 14.54 -8.13
C MET A 36 -8.67 13.24 -7.39
N ALA A 37 -9.59 12.28 -7.27
CA ALA A 37 -9.28 10.99 -6.65
C ALA A 37 -8.21 10.23 -7.46
N CYS A 38 -8.34 10.21 -8.79
CA CYS A 38 -7.36 9.61 -9.68
C CYS A 38 -5.97 10.27 -9.58
N GLU A 39 -5.93 11.60 -9.44
CA GLU A 39 -4.69 12.36 -9.24
C GLU A 39 -4.04 12.02 -7.90
N ILE A 40 -4.81 11.94 -6.82
CA ILE A 40 -4.31 11.55 -5.48
C ILE A 40 -3.82 10.11 -5.47
N GLU A 41 -4.51 9.19 -6.13
CA GLU A 41 -4.04 7.81 -6.30
C GLU A 41 -2.75 7.74 -7.14
N ALA A 42 -2.54 8.68 -8.06
CA ALA A 42 -1.28 8.78 -8.80
C ALA A 42 -0.13 9.17 -7.87
N ILE A 43 -0.34 10.15 -6.99
CA ILE A 43 0.64 10.52 -5.96
C ILE A 43 0.90 9.34 -5.03
N ALA A 44 -0.13 8.63 -4.56
CA ALA A 44 0.05 7.43 -3.74
C ALA A 44 0.93 6.35 -4.42
N ARG A 45 0.86 6.21 -5.76
CA ARG A 45 1.75 5.31 -6.51
C ARG A 45 3.19 5.82 -6.60
N GLU A 46 3.41 7.13 -6.53
CA GLU A 46 4.75 7.70 -6.41
C GLU A 46 5.34 7.40 -5.02
N GLU A 47 4.54 7.51 -3.95
CA GLU A 47 4.98 7.12 -2.60
C GLU A 47 5.29 5.62 -2.48
N MET A 48 4.53 4.76 -3.16
CA MET A 48 4.86 3.32 -3.25
C MET A 48 6.24 3.10 -3.86
N ARG A 49 6.65 3.95 -4.80
CA ARG A 49 7.97 3.89 -5.43
C ARG A 49 9.05 4.45 -4.50
N HIS A 50 8.75 5.48 -3.72
CA HIS A 50 9.65 5.99 -2.68
C HIS A 50 9.92 4.92 -1.62
N LEU A 51 8.85 4.28 -1.12
CA LEU A 51 8.90 3.14 -0.21
C LEU A 51 9.80 2.02 -0.77
N ASP A 52 9.60 1.63 -2.03
CA ASP A 52 10.38 0.59 -2.70
C ASP A 52 11.88 0.94 -2.77
N TRP A 53 12.22 2.15 -3.22
CA TRP A 53 13.61 2.59 -3.28
C TRP A 53 14.30 2.64 -1.92
N LEU A 54 13.58 3.06 -0.88
CA LEU A 54 14.08 3.08 0.48
C LEU A 54 14.28 1.65 1.00
N ALA A 55 13.33 0.75 0.77
CA ALA A 55 13.40 -0.65 1.18
C ALA A 55 14.60 -1.36 0.55
N GLU A 56 14.78 -1.23 -0.77
CA GLU A 56 15.94 -1.76 -1.48
C GLU A 56 17.25 -1.22 -0.90
N THR A 57 17.32 0.09 -0.64
CA THR A 57 18.52 0.72 -0.06
C THR A 57 18.80 0.21 1.36
N ILE A 58 17.76 -0.03 2.17
CA ILE A 58 17.88 -0.60 3.52
C ILE A 58 18.47 -2.01 3.43
N VAL A 59 17.96 -2.84 2.51
CA VAL A 59 18.43 -4.22 2.29
C VAL A 59 19.88 -4.23 1.78
N GLU A 60 20.23 -3.36 0.84
CA GLU A 60 21.61 -3.21 0.35
C GLU A 60 22.62 -2.91 1.47
N LEU A 61 22.18 -2.18 2.51
CA LEU A 61 22.99 -1.88 3.69
C LEU A 61 23.03 -3.04 4.71
N GLY A 62 22.26 -4.10 4.48
CA GLY A 62 22.08 -5.26 5.36
C GLY A 62 21.08 -5.01 6.49
N GLY A 63 20.14 -4.09 6.30
CA GLY A 63 19.00 -3.87 7.18
C GLY A 63 17.76 -4.66 6.76
N ILE A 64 16.72 -4.60 7.58
CA ILE A 64 15.39 -5.14 7.28
C ILE A 64 14.44 -3.93 7.16
N PRO A 65 13.69 -3.78 6.06
CA PRO A 65 12.67 -2.74 5.93
C PRO A 65 11.57 -2.89 6.99
N SER A 66 11.16 -1.76 7.57
CA SER A 66 10.04 -1.71 8.51
C SER A 66 8.72 -1.99 7.80
N LEU A 67 7.80 -2.65 8.50
CA LEU A 67 6.41 -2.80 8.07
C LEU A 67 5.47 -1.80 8.77
N GLU A 68 6.00 -1.00 9.69
CA GLU A 68 5.21 -0.04 10.44
C GLU A 68 4.77 1.11 9.54
N ARG A 69 3.68 1.76 9.95
CA ARG A 69 3.23 3.01 9.33
C ARG A 69 3.70 4.19 10.16
N GLY A 70 4.18 5.21 9.46
CA GLY A 70 4.43 6.53 10.00
C GLY A 70 3.14 7.21 10.44
N LYS A 71 3.30 8.42 10.98
CA LYS A 71 2.19 9.24 11.45
C LYS A 71 1.24 9.57 10.29
N MET A 72 -0.05 9.38 10.51
CA MET A 72 -1.13 9.78 9.59
C MET A 72 -2.03 10.86 10.22
N ARG A 73 -2.72 11.63 9.37
CA ARG A 73 -3.64 12.73 9.69
C ARG A 73 -5.04 12.44 9.14
N MET A 74 -5.69 11.44 9.72
CA MET A 74 -6.98 10.89 9.27
C MET A 74 -8.23 11.65 9.77
N TYR A 75 -8.06 12.85 10.32
CA TYR A 75 -9.15 13.68 10.87
C TYR A 75 -9.66 14.71 9.85
N GLY A 76 -10.74 15.41 10.16
CA GLY A 76 -11.32 16.46 9.30
C GLY A 76 -12.77 16.16 8.91
N GLU A 77 -13.55 17.20 8.64
CA GLU A 77 -15.00 17.09 8.36
C GLU A 77 -15.33 17.23 6.86
N SER A 78 -14.39 17.77 6.08
CA SER A 78 -14.55 18.00 4.64
C SER A 78 -13.37 17.48 3.84
N VAL A 79 -13.58 17.29 2.53
CA VAL A 79 -12.51 16.93 1.59
C VAL A 79 -11.39 17.97 1.61
N ALA A 80 -11.72 19.26 1.72
CA ALA A 80 -10.72 20.31 1.81
C ALA A 80 -9.83 20.18 3.06
N ASP A 81 -10.40 19.73 4.19
CA ASP A 81 -9.60 19.45 5.40
C ASP A 81 -8.63 18.28 5.19
N TRP A 82 -9.06 17.24 4.48
CA TRP A 82 -8.19 16.11 4.13
C TRP A 82 -7.06 16.53 3.21
N MET A 83 -7.33 17.38 2.21
CA MET A 83 -6.28 17.91 1.34
C MET A 83 -5.30 18.78 2.13
N ARG A 84 -5.76 19.59 3.08
CA ARG A 84 -4.86 20.32 4.00
C ARG A 84 -4.04 19.38 4.88
N ASN A 85 -4.62 18.26 5.31
CA ASN A 85 -3.88 17.25 6.05
C ASN A 85 -2.82 16.56 5.20
N ASN A 86 -3.05 16.38 3.90
CA ASN A 86 -2.03 15.90 2.96
C ASN A 86 -0.91 16.94 2.79
N VAL A 87 -1.24 18.22 2.60
CA VAL A 87 -0.24 19.32 2.61
C VAL A 87 0.63 19.28 3.87
N LEU A 88 0.01 19.12 5.04
CA LEU A 88 0.74 19.03 6.32
C LEU A 88 1.57 17.75 6.46
N LEU A 89 1.22 16.67 5.76
CA LEU A 89 1.99 15.44 5.77
C LEU A 89 3.27 15.61 4.95
N GLU A 90 3.16 16.20 3.75
CA GLU A 90 4.30 16.60 2.92
C GLU A 90 5.26 17.54 3.67
N GLU A 91 4.73 18.52 4.39
CA GLU A 91 5.54 19.42 5.23
C GLU A 91 6.26 18.70 6.38
N ASP A 92 5.60 17.71 6.99
CA ASP A 92 6.17 16.86 8.02
C ASP A 92 7.30 15.97 7.44
N ALA A 93 7.23 15.55 6.17
CA ALA A 93 8.22 14.70 5.48
C ALA A 93 9.43 15.47 4.91
N MET A 94 9.22 16.66 4.32
CA MET A 94 10.28 17.46 3.68
C MET A 94 11.42 17.83 4.65
N ASN A 95 11.11 18.15 5.91
CA ASN A 95 12.10 18.57 6.90
C ASN A 95 13.08 17.43 7.27
N PRO A 96 12.60 16.23 7.67
CA PRO A 96 13.45 15.04 7.81
C PRO A 96 14.36 14.80 6.61
N TYR A 97 13.83 14.78 5.38
CA TYR A 97 14.65 14.56 4.18
C TYR A 97 15.78 15.59 4.05
N LYS A 98 15.49 16.88 4.25
CA LYS A 98 16.50 17.96 4.20
C LYS A 98 17.61 17.74 5.23
N GLU A 99 17.28 17.27 6.43
CA GLU A 99 18.26 16.97 7.48
C GLU A 99 19.04 15.67 7.19
N HIS A 100 18.38 14.61 6.73
CA HIS A 100 19.00 13.34 6.36
C HIS A 100 19.99 13.50 5.21
N ILE A 101 19.65 14.30 4.19
CA ILE A 101 20.55 14.66 3.09
C ILE A 101 21.82 15.36 3.58
N LYS A 102 21.73 16.22 4.62
CA LYS A 102 22.91 16.88 5.22
C LYS A 102 23.74 15.90 6.03
N ALA A 103 23.09 15.02 6.80
CA ALA A 103 23.74 14.09 7.72
C ALA A 103 24.43 12.89 7.03
N ILE A 104 23.86 12.40 5.93
CA ILE A 104 24.37 11.24 5.20
C ILE A 104 25.50 11.68 4.27
N GLY A 105 26.62 10.96 4.35
CA GLY A 105 27.81 11.18 3.52
C GLY A 105 27.82 10.39 2.20
N ASP A 106 27.08 9.28 2.13
CA ASP A 106 27.05 8.41 0.96
C ASP A 106 26.42 9.12 -0.27
N PRO A 107 27.15 9.31 -1.38
CA PRO A 107 26.62 10.03 -2.54
C PRO A 107 25.43 9.34 -3.25
N LYS A 108 25.34 8.01 -3.22
CA LYS A 108 24.22 7.25 -3.82
C LYS A 108 22.95 7.51 -3.02
N ILE A 109 23.02 7.36 -1.69
CA ILE A 109 21.86 7.57 -0.82
C ILE A 109 21.42 9.04 -0.86
N LYS A 110 22.35 10.00 -0.80
CA LYS A 110 22.01 11.43 -0.93
C LYS A 110 21.30 11.76 -2.24
N ARG A 111 21.66 11.10 -3.34
CA ARG A 111 21.01 11.31 -4.64
C ARG A 111 19.58 10.77 -4.62
N LEU A 112 19.37 9.60 -4.02
CA LEU A 112 18.03 9.04 -3.82
C LEU A 112 17.17 9.97 -2.98
N LEU A 113 17.62 10.37 -1.79
CA LEU A 113 16.84 11.25 -0.91
C LEU A 113 16.54 12.62 -1.54
N LYS A 114 17.44 13.16 -2.35
CA LYS A 114 17.18 14.38 -3.12
C LYS A 114 16.14 14.20 -4.22
N ARG A 115 16.05 12.99 -4.80
CA ARG A 115 15.02 12.67 -5.78
C ARG A 115 13.66 12.61 -5.09
N ILE A 116 13.56 11.86 -3.99
CA ILE A 116 12.34 11.76 -3.19
C ILE A 116 11.90 13.15 -2.74
N LEU A 117 12.78 13.94 -2.09
CA LEU A 117 12.47 15.31 -1.67
C LEU A 117 11.95 16.21 -2.80
N SER A 118 12.42 16.02 -4.03
CA SER A 118 11.92 16.79 -5.18
C SER A 118 10.50 16.41 -5.56
N ASP A 119 10.13 15.15 -5.37
CA ASP A 119 8.79 14.63 -5.61
C ASP A 119 7.86 15.11 -4.47
N GLU A 120 8.28 15.05 -3.19
CA GLU A 120 7.54 15.64 -2.04
C GLU A 120 7.23 17.14 -2.24
N GLU A 121 8.22 17.92 -2.73
CA GLU A 121 8.03 19.34 -3.00
C GLU A 121 7.02 19.60 -4.14
N SER A 122 6.87 18.64 -5.07
CA SER A 122 5.83 18.67 -6.11
C SER A 122 4.47 18.30 -5.53
N HIS A 123 4.39 17.20 -4.79
CA HIS A 123 3.16 16.71 -4.16
C HIS A 123 2.56 17.73 -3.21
N HIS A 124 3.40 18.45 -2.44
CA HIS A 124 2.97 19.59 -1.62
C HIS A 124 2.21 20.64 -2.45
N GLY A 125 2.76 21.02 -3.61
CA GLY A 125 2.13 21.95 -4.53
C GLY A 125 0.82 21.41 -5.12
N ASP A 126 0.78 20.14 -5.47
CA ASP A 126 -0.42 19.46 -5.98
C ASP A 126 -1.53 19.42 -4.91
N PHE A 127 -1.22 19.07 -3.67
CA PHE A 127 -2.20 19.08 -2.58
C PHE A 127 -2.68 20.49 -2.23
N MET A 128 -1.81 21.50 -2.30
CA MET A 128 -2.24 22.90 -2.17
C MET A 128 -3.28 23.27 -3.24
N HIS A 129 -3.05 22.82 -4.48
CA HIS A 129 -4.03 23.00 -5.56
C HIS A 129 -5.33 22.23 -5.28
N PHE A 130 -5.25 21.01 -4.78
CA PHE A 130 -6.43 20.20 -4.46
C PHE A 130 -7.28 20.77 -3.32
N VAL A 131 -6.68 21.50 -2.37
CA VAL A 131 -7.43 22.27 -1.37
C VAL A 131 -8.38 23.26 -2.06
N GLU A 132 -7.86 24.09 -2.96
CA GLU A 132 -8.67 25.08 -3.69
C GLU A 132 -9.71 24.42 -4.60
N LYS A 133 -9.30 23.34 -5.29
CA LYS A 133 -10.18 22.56 -6.18
C LYS A 133 -11.35 21.95 -5.40
N ALA A 134 -11.08 21.35 -4.23
CA ALA A 134 -12.09 20.72 -3.38
C ALA A 134 -13.13 21.73 -2.87
N GLU A 135 -12.69 22.92 -2.47
CA GLU A 135 -13.59 24.00 -2.05
C GLU A 135 -14.47 24.50 -3.20
N ARG A 136 -13.85 24.74 -4.37
CA ARG A 136 -14.55 25.26 -5.56
C ARG A 136 -15.59 24.28 -6.09
N GLU A 137 -15.26 22.99 -6.11
CA GLU A 137 -16.12 21.94 -6.67
C GLU A 137 -17.11 21.37 -5.64
N GLY A 138 -16.94 21.72 -4.36
CA GLY A 138 -17.79 21.22 -3.28
C GLY A 138 -17.69 19.70 -3.13
N ALA A 139 -16.47 19.16 -3.27
CA ALA A 139 -16.18 17.73 -3.15
C ALA A 139 -16.65 17.20 -1.79
N LYS A 140 -17.16 15.95 -1.77
CA LYS A 140 -17.84 15.39 -0.60
C LYS A 140 -17.24 14.06 -0.20
N ASP A 141 -17.28 13.81 1.11
CA ASP A 141 -17.18 12.45 1.63
C ASP A 141 -18.41 11.66 1.16
N ILE A 142 -18.18 10.62 0.35
CA ILE A 142 -19.25 9.75 -0.15
C ILE A 142 -19.37 8.44 0.63
N ARG A 143 -18.49 8.22 1.62
CA ARG A 143 -18.56 7.10 2.56
C ARG A 143 -19.83 7.17 3.38
N GLY A 144 -20.12 6.08 4.08
CA GLY A 144 -21.26 6.03 4.98
C GLY A 144 -21.03 5.12 6.17
N ALA A 145 -22.01 5.10 7.08
CA ALA A 145 -21.94 4.34 8.31
C ALA A 145 -22.47 2.90 8.18
N ARG A 146 -22.63 2.35 6.96
CA ARG A 146 -23.23 1.03 6.77
C ARG A 146 -22.34 -0.06 7.37
N GLN A 147 -22.91 -0.82 8.31
CA GLN A 147 -22.27 -1.98 8.93
C GLN A 147 -23.19 -3.19 8.85
N ASP A 148 -22.99 -4.03 7.84
CA ASP A 148 -23.78 -5.25 7.65
C ASP A 148 -22.92 -6.44 7.20
N LYS A 149 -23.53 -7.48 6.65
CA LYS A 149 -22.77 -8.66 6.17
C LYS A 149 -21.93 -8.34 4.93
N ILE A 150 -22.39 -7.43 4.07
CA ILE A 150 -21.67 -7.06 2.84
C ILE A 150 -20.44 -6.25 3.19
N THR A 151 -20.58 -5.22 4.04
CA THR A 151 -19.43 -4.40 4.43
C THR A 151 -18.43 -5.19 5.29
N ARG A 152 -18.87 -6.22 6.03
CA ARG A 152 -17.93 -7.16 6.68
C ARG A 152 -17.11 -7.99 5.70
N VAL A 153 -17.71 -8.51 4.64
CA VAL A 153 -16.98 -9.26 3.60
C VAL A 153 -15.97 -8.37 2.90
N LEU A 154 -16.37 -7.15 2.54
CA LEU A 154 -15.48 -6.20 1.88
C LEU A 154 -14.30 -5.77 2.77
N ASN A 155 -14.55 -5.45 4.04
CA ASN A 155 -13.46 -5.09 4.97
C ASN A 155 -12.54 -6.27 5.27
N TRP A 156 -13.05 -7.50 5.31
CA TRP A 156 -12.21 -8.68 5.41
C TRP A 156 -11.28 -8.80 4.20
N GLY A 157 -11.80 -8.59 2.98
CA GLY A 157 -10.99 -8.58 1.76
C GLY A 157 -9.94 -7.47 1.80
N ILE A 158 -10.32 -6.22 2.12
CA ILE A 158 -9.38 -5.08 2.19
C ILE A 158 -8.26 -5.34 3.20
N GLU A 159 -8.58 -5.87 4.39
CA GLU A 159 -7.58 -6.24 5.39
C GLU A 159 -6.67 -7.38 4.90
N HIS A 160 -7.24 -8.33 4.17
CA HIS A 160 -6.48 -9.41 3.57
C HIS A 160 -5.50 -8.90 2.51
N GLU A 161 -6.00 -8.18 1.49
CA GLU A 161 -5.16 -7.65 0.40
C GLU A 161 -4.02 -6.81 0.97
N TYR A 162 -4.32 -5.96 1.94
CA TYR A 162 -3.28 -5.16 2.57
C TYR A 162 -2.24 -6.01 3.33
N THR A 163 -2.66 -7.09 3.97
CA THR A 163 -1.74 -8.02 4.63
C THR A 163 -0.82 -8.70 3.62
N VAL A 164 -1.34 -9.19 2.49
CA VAL A 164 -0.52 -9.88 1.49
C VAL A 164 0.37 -8.96 0.68
N ILE A 165 -0.05 -7.71 0.41
CA ILE A 165 0.82 -6.67 -0.16
C ILE A 165 2.09 -6.53 0.70
N LEU A 166 1.92 -6.34 2.01
CA LEU A 166 3.06 -6.17 2.93
C LEU A 166 3.92 -7.43 3.02
N GLN A 167 3.30 -8.61 3.01
CA GLN A 167 3.99 -9.89 3.03
C GLN A 167 4.84 -10.10 1.77
N TYR A 168 4.26 -9.89 0.58
CA TYR A 168 4.96 -10.06 -0.69
C TYR A 168 6.07 -9.04 -0.86
N LEU A 169 5.85 -7.78 -0.47
CA LEU A 169 6.92 -6.78 -0.46
C LEU A 169 8.07 -7.21 0.46
N LEU A 170 7.79 -7.59 1.71
CA LEU A 170 8.83 -8.07 2.63
C LEU A 170 9.59 -9.28 2.08
N HIS A 171 8.88 -10.29 1.57
CA HIS A 171 9.48 -11.48 0.99
C HIS A 171 10.31 -11.15 -0.25
N SER A 172 9.85 -10.21 -1.09
CA SER A 172 10.60 -9.74 -2.26
C SER A 172 11.92 -9.07 -1.88
N TYR A 173 11.93 -8.29 -0.79
CA TYR A 173 13.10 -7.59 -0.31
C TYR A 173 14.11 -8.51 0.37
N THR A 174 13.66 -9.62 0.93
CA THR A 174 14.50 -10.48 1.78
C THR A 174 14.93 -11.79 1.12
N THR A 175 14.30 -12.19 0.01
CA THR A 175 14.73 -13.35 -0.78
C THR A 175 16.03 -13.05 -1.54
N ALA A 176 16.89 -14.07 -1.67
CA ALA A 176 18.09 -14.01 -2.51
C ALA A 176 17.82 -14.47 -3.97
N ASN A 177 16.61 -14.97 -4.24
CA ASN A 177 16.21 -15.47 -5.55
C ASN A 177 15.53 -14.35 -6.35
N GLU A 178 16.18 -13.89 -7.42
CA GLU A 178 15.72 -12.77 -8.27
C GLU A 178 14.38 -13.07 -8.98
N ASP A 179 14.14 -14.32 -9.39
CA ASP A 179 12.86 -14.70 -10.01
C ASP A 179 11.72 -14.57 -8.99
N VAL A 180 11.95 -15.04 -7.76
CA VAL A 180 10.97 -14.91 -6.67
C VAL A 180 10.75 -13.45 -6.29
N LYS A 181 11.83 -12.66 -6.19
CA LYS A 181 11.73 -11.22 -5.91
C LYS A 181 10.81 -10.52 -6.91
N LYS A 182 11.06 -10.74 -8.20
CA LYS A 182 10.28 -10.09 -9.27
C LYS A 182 8.81 -10.51 -9.23
N GLU A 183 8.55 -11.81 -9.13
CA GLU A 183 7.16 -12.31 -9.12
C GLU A 183 6.39 -11.83 -7.88
N MET A 184 7.05 -11.73 -6.72
CA MET A 184 6.45 -11.17 -5.50
C MET A 184 6.10 -9.69 -5.66
N GLN A 185 6.98 -8.89 -6.28
CA GLN A 185 6.69 -7.48 -6.58
C GLN A 185 5.52 -7.34 -7.56
N ASP A 186 5.49 -8.18 -8.60
CA ASP A 186 4.41 -8.20 -9.58
C ASP A 186 3.06 -8.60 -8.93
N GLN A 187 3.04 -9.60 -8.04
CA GLN A 187 1.83 -9.98 -7.32
C GLN A 187 1.41 -8.92 -6.29
N ALA A 188 2.34 -8.29 -5.57
CA ALA A 188 2.02 -7.17 -4.68
C ALA A 188 1.30 -6.02 -5.42
N ILE A 189 1.69 -5.74 -6.67
CA ILE A 189 0.97 -4.79 -7.53
C ILE A 189 -0.43 -5.28 -7.88
N ASN A 190 -0.62 -6.58 -8.11
CA ASN A 190 -1.94 -7.16 -8.31
C ASN A 190 -2.84 -6.97 -7.09
N GLU A 191 -2.32 -7.24 -5.88
CA GLU A 191 -3.11 -7.10 -4.64
C GLU A 191 -3.45 -5.64 -4.33
N MET A 192 -2.57 -4.70 -4.66
CA MET A 192 -2.91 -3.27 -4.60
C MET A 192 -4.12 -2.93 -5.47
N GLN A 193 -4.24 -3.57 -6.64
CA GLN A 193 -5.40 -3.38 -7.50
C GLN A 193 -6.68 -3.96 -6.88
N HIS A 194 -6.60 -5.12 -6.23
CA HIS A 194 -7.76 -5.73 -5.55
C HIS A 194 -8.21 -4.89 -4.36
N LEU A 195 -7.25 -4.39 -3.56
CA LEU A 195 -7.49 -3.47 -2.46
C LEU A 195 -8.27 -2.23 -2.92
N GLY A 196 -7.88 -1.66 -4.07
CA GLY A 196 -8.59 -0.55 -4.70
C GLY A 196 -10.02 -0.91 -5.07
N TRP A 197 -10.22 -2.00 -5.82
CA TRP A 197 -11.57 -2.43 -6.22
C TRP A 197 -12.49 -2.72 -5.04
N LEU A 198 -11.97 -3.33 -3.97
CA LEU A 198 -12.75 -3.61 -2.76
C LEU A 198 -13.07 -2.33 -1.99
N SER A 199 -12.13 -1.38 -1.93
CA SER A 199 -12.31 -0.09 -1.27
C SER A 199 -13.33 0.77 -1.99
N GLU A 200 -13.26 0.90 -3.31
CA GLU A 200 -14.27 1.56 -4.13
C GLU A 200 -15.64 0.91 -3.93
N LYS A 201 -15.70 -0.44 -3.99
CA LYS A 201 -16.96 -1.17 -3.79
C LYS A 201 -17.53 -0.97 -2.39
N MET A 202 -16.68 -0.84 -1.37
CA MET A 202 -17.10 -0.54 0.00
C MET A 202 -17.80 0.84 0.07
N VAL A 203 -17.18 1.84 -0.54
CA VAL A 203 -17.70 3.22 -0.53
C VAL A 203 -19.00 3.32 -1.34
N ASP A 204 -19.09 2.66 -2.50
CA ASP A 204 -20.32 2.50 -3.28
C ASP A 204 -21.48 1.95 -2.44
N LYS A 205 -21.17 1.02 -1.54
CA LYS A 205 -22.16 0.42 -0.63
C LYS A 205 -22.46 1.26 0.60
N LYS A 206 -21.95 2.50 0.67
CA LYS A 206 -22.09 3.43 1.80
C LYS A 206 -21.45 2.90 3.08
N GLY A 207 -20.36 2.15 2.95
CA GLY A 207 -19.47 1.79 4.04
C GLY A 207 -18.22 2.67 4.07
N THR A 208 -17.30 2.30 4.96
CA THR A 208 -15.98 2.93 5.11
C THR A 208 -14.91 1.84 5.03
N PRO A 209 -13.97 1.92 4.07
CA PRO A 209 -12.82 1.03 3.97
C PRO A 209 -11.98 1.07 5.25
N ARG A 210 -11.50 -0.08 5.70
CA ARG A 210 -10.53 -0.20 6.78
C ARG A 210 -9.27 -0.86 6.23
N ILE A 211 -8.27 -0.06 5.90
CA ILE A 211 -6.96 -0.51 5.42
C ILE A 211 -6.08 -0.76 6.64
N GLU A 212 -6.26 -1.92 7.24
CA GLU A 212 -5.50 -2.42 8.39
C GLU A 212 -5.05 -3.83 8.08
N HIS A 213 -3.87 -4.24 8.54
CA HIS A 213 -3.34 -5.57 8.25
C HIS A 213 -3.37 -6.45 9.51
N THR A 214 -3.27 -7.75 9.30
CA THR A 214 -3.05 -8.72 10.37
C THR A 214 -1.58 -9.11 10.47
N LYS A 215 -1.27 -10.24 11.09
CA LYS A 215 0.12 -10.70 11.21
C LYS A 215 0.65 -11.08 9.83
N VAL A 216 1.73 -10.43 9.42
CA VAL A 216 2.50 -10.75 8.21
C VAL A 216 3.50 -11.87 8.52
N ASP A 217 3.64 -12.84 7.63
CA ASP A 217 4.73 -13.83 7.69
C ASP A 217 6.07 -13.15 7.43
N GLN A 218 7.08 -13.48 8.22
CA GLN A 218 8.42 -12.87 8.14
C GLN A 218 9.50 -13.92 7.92
N SER A 219 9.14 -15.05 7.31
CA SER A 219 10.11 -16.05 6.92
C SER A 219 11.13 -15.42 5.97
N ILE A 220 12.40 -15.83 6.10
CA ILE A 220 13.51 -15.29 5.29
C ILE A 220 14.08 -16.32 4.32
N LYS A 221 13.69 -17.59 4.48
CA LYS A 221 14.11 -18.67 3.59
C LYS A 221 13.09 -18.78 2.48
N THR A 222 13.55 -18.64 1.24
CA THR A 222 12.71 -18.58 0.03
C THR A 222 11.66 -19.68 -0.05
N GLY A 223 12.03 -20.94 0.21
CA GLY A 223 11.06 -22.04 0.23
C GLY A 223 9.98 -21.92 1.32
N ASP A 224 10.34 -21.44 2.51
CA ASP A 224 9.40 -21.30 3.64
C ASP A 224 8.43 -20.12 3.39
N MET A 225 8.93 -19.02 2.80
CA MET A 225 8.14 -17.87 2.34
C MET A 225 7.10 -18.32 1.30
N LEU A 226 7.53 -18.97 0.23
CA LEU A 226 6.65 -19.45 -0.84
C LEU A 226 5.58 -20.41 -0.29
N GLN A 227 5.93 -21.28 0.66
CA GLN A 227 4.95 -22.17 1.31
C GLN A 227 3.90 -21.38 2.12
N ALA A 228 4.31 -20.32 2.83
CA ALA A 228 3.39 -19.45 3.55
C ALA A 228 2.47 -18.67 2.58
N ASP A 229 3.03 -18.16 1.48
CA ASP A 229 2.32 -17.40 0.46
C ASP A 229 1.30 -18.28 -0.31
N ILE A 230 1.69 -19.48 -0.73
CA ILE A 230 0.75 -20.44 -1.36
C ILE A 230 -0.41 -20.78 -0.42
N LYS A 231 -0.11 -20.99 0.86
CA LYS A 231 -1.11 -21.38 1.84
C LYS A 231 -2.16 -20.28 2.04
N ILE A 232 -1.72 -19.03 2.21
CA ILE A 232 -2.64 -17.92 2.44
C ILE A 232 -3.54 -17.71 1.22
N GLU A 233 -2.99 -17.77 0.01
CA GLU A 233 -3.73 -17.65 -1.25
C GLU A 233 -4.84 -18.71 -1.39
N GLN A 234 -4.52 -19.97 -1.10
CA GLN A 234 -5.50 -21.05 -1.14
C GLN A 234 -6.64 -20.86 -0.13
N GLU A 235 -6.32 -20.39 1.07
CA GLU A 235 -7.31 -20.11 2.12
C GLU A 235 -8.26 -18.97 1.71
N VAL A 236 -7.70 -17.95 1.07
CA VAL A 236 -8.38 -16.71 0.64
C VAL A 236 -9.25 -16.96 -0.58
N ALA A 237 -8.72 -17.65 -1.60
CA ALA A 237 -9.51 -18.12 -2.74
C ALA A 237 -10.75 -18.91 -2.27
N ALA A 238 -10.57 -19.78 -1.26
CA ALA A 238 -11.67 -20.54 -0.70
C ALA A 238 -12.70 -19.64 0.01
N GLU A 239 -12.28 -18.60 0.73
CA GLU A 239 -13.18 -17.65 1.39
C GLU A 239 -13.90 -16.76 0.38
N TYR A 240 -13.22 -16.21 -0.63
CA TYR A 240 -13.87 -15.46 -1.70
C TYR A 240 -14.91 -16.30 -2.44
N ASN A 241 -14.62 -17.57 -2.70
CA ASN A 241 -15.60 -18.50 -3.28
C ASN A 241 -16.83 -18.69 -2.35
N ARG A 242 -16.62 -18.81 -1.04
CA ARG A 242 -17.72 -18.90 -0.05
C ARG A 242 -18.54 -17.60 0.00
N ALA A 243 -17.88 -16.45 -0.03
CA ALA A 243 -18.53 -15.14 -0.02
C ALA A 243 -19.35 -14.90 -1.31
N ALA A 244 -18.78 -15.17 -2.48
CA ALA A 244 -19.45 -15.03 -3.77
C ALA A 244 -20.71 -15.90 -3.91
N LYS A 245 -20.77 -17.06 -3.24
CA LYS A 245 -21.98 -17.92 -3.19
C LYS A 245 -23.10 -17.36 -2.31
N LYS A 246 -22.77 -16.52 -1.32
CA LYS A 246 -23.71 -15.96 -0.34
C LYS A 246 -24.25 -14.59 -0.73
N VAL A 247 -23.53 -13.88 -1.59
CA VAL A 247 -23.92 -12.54 -2.08
C VAL A 247 -24.96 -12.65 -3.19
N THR A 248 -26.02 -11.84 -3.09
CA THR A 248 -27.08 -11.74 -4.12
C THR A 248 -26.84 -10.63 -5.13
N ASP A 249 -26.01 -9.63 -4.79
CA ASP A 249 -25.63 -8.53 -5.67
C ASP A 249 -24.76 -9.06 -6.83
N PRO A 250 -25.21 -8.95 -8.10
CA PRO A 250 -24.48 -9.52 -9.23
C PRO A 250 -23.09 -8.91 -9.45
N ASP A 251 -22.92 -7.62 -9.18
CA ASP A 251 -21.66 -6.92 -9.43
C ASP A 251 -20.64 -7.22 -8.34
N LEU A 252 -21.07 -7.27 -7.08
CA LEU A 252 -20.22 -7.74 -5.99
C LEU A 252 -19.85 -9.22 -6.19
N LYS A 253 -20.79 -10.06 -6.61
CA LYS A 253 -20.49 -11.47 -6.90
C LYS A 253 -19.44 -11.60 -7.99
N ARG A 254 -19.51 -10.79 -9.05
CA ARG A 254 -18.52 -10.75 -10.13
C ARG A 254 -17.15 -10.30 -9.64
N LEU A 255 -17.09 -9.26 -8.81
CA LEU A 255 -15.86 -8.77 -8.21
C LEU A 255 -15.17 -9.86 -7.37
N LEU A 256 -15.88 -10.45 -6.41
CA LEU A 256 -15.31 -11.50 -5.54
C LEU A 256 -14.90 -12.75 -6.33
N THR A 257 -15.63 -13.06 -7.41
CA THR A 257 -15.29 -14.17 -8.33
C THR A 257 -14.00 -13.88 -9.09
N ARG A 258 -13.82 -12.64 -9.55
CA ARG A 258 -12.61 -12.20 -10.27
C ARG A 258 -11.39 -12.23 -9.37
N ILE A 259 -11.48 -11.64 -8.17
CA ILE A 259 -10.40 -11.64 -7.18
C ILE A 259 -9.99 -13.07 -6.84
N ARG A 260 -10.96 -13.95 -6.50
CA ARG A 260 -10.69 -15.39 -6.30
C ARG A 260 -9.86 -16.02 -7.43
N ASP A 261 -10.19 -15.71 -8.68
CA ASP A 261 -9.50 -16.31 -9.82
C ASP A 261 -8.05 -15.79 -9.96
N HIS A 262 -7.77 -14.59 -9.46
CA HIS A 262 -6.42 -14.05 -9.33
C HIS A 262 -5.65 -14.78 -8.20
N GLU A 263 -6.25 -15.00 -7.02
CA GLU A 263 -5.60 -15.74 -5.91
C GLU A 263 -5.19 -17.16 -6.31
N VAL A 264 -6.03 -17.83 -7.12
CA VAL A 264 -5.71 -19.15 -7.67
C VAL A 264 -4.49 -19.07 -8.59
N TYR A 265 -4.43 -18.02 -9.42
CA TYR A 265 -3.29 -17.78 -10.30
C TYR A 265 -2.02 -17.47 -9.50
N HIS A 266 -2.09 -16.64 -8.45
CA HIS A 266 -0.94 -16.35 -7.58
C HIS A 266 -0.42 -17.62 -6.90
N ALA A 267 -1.31 -18.46 -6.35
CA ALA A 267 -0.94 -19.74 -5.76
C ALA A 267 -0.24 -20.68 -6.76
N ASP A 268 -0.70 -20.71 -8.02
CA ASP A 268 -0.07 -21.52 -9.07
C ASP A 268 1.33 -20.98 -9.44
N VAL A 269 1.49 -19.67 -9.57
CA VAL A 269 2.78 -19.00 -9.83
C VAL A 269 3.78 -19.30 -8.70
N PHE A 270 3.38 -19.07 -7.45
CA PHE A 270 4.23 -19.38 -6.29
C PHE A 270 4.54 -20.87 -6.18
N GLY A 271 3.59 -21.74 -6.54
CA GLY A 271 3.78 -23.19 -6.60
C GLY A 271 4.84 -23.60 -7.63
N ASP A 272 4.90 -22.94 -8.78
CA ASP A 272 5.93 -23.20 -9.78
C ASP A 272 7.30 -22.66 -9.38
N LEU A 273 7.37 -21.54 -8.68
CA LEU A 273 8.61 -21.04 -8.07
C LEU A 273 9.13 -21.98 -6.99
N LEU A 274 8.26 -22.50 -6.13
CA LEU A 274 8.66 -23.41 -5.05
C LEU A 274 9.27 -24.71 -5.61
N LYS A 275 8.67 -25.28 -6.66
CA LYS A 275 9.23 -26.47 -7.32
C LYS A 275 10.62 -26.22 -7.91
N LYS A 276 10.90 -25.01 -8.40
CA LYS A 276 12.21 -24.63 -8.91
C LYS A 276 13.23 -24.40 -7.79
N GLU A 277 12.80 -23.85 -6.66
CA GLU A 277 13.65 -23.63 -5.48
C GLU A 277 14.04 -24.94 -4.79
N GLU A 278 13.16 -25.94 -4.80
CA GLU A 278 13.41 -27.25 -4.17
C GLU A 278 14.13 -28.26 -5.10
N GLY A 279 14.21 -27.99 -6.40
CA GLY A 279 14.76 -28.88 -7.43
C GLY A 279 16.22 -28.62 -7.78
#